data_AF-A0A972X0U3-F1
#
_entry.id   AF-A0A972X0U3-F1
#
_cell.length_a   1.000
_cell.length_b   1.000
_cell.length_c   1.000
_cell.angle_alpha   90.00
_cell.angle_beta   90.00
_cell.angle_gamma   90.00
#
_symmetry.space_group_name_H-M   'P 1'
#
loop_
_entity.id
_entity.type
_entity.pdbx_description
1 polymer ?
#
loop_
_entity_poly.entity_id
_entity_poly.type
_entity_poly.pdbx_seq_one_letter_code
_entity_poly.pdbx_strand_id
1 'polypeptide(L)'
;WAAVLTELRALNFTGKKVAVFGLGDAKGYPDTYVDAMAELLEPFEKNGAKLCGLWPTDGYDFKKSKALRDGKFLGLVIDIENQDNLTDKRVKAWALQLQKEMGI
;
A
#
# COMPACT_ATOMS: atom_id res chain seq x y z
N TRP A 1 13.28 10.38 3.63
CA TRP A 1 11.81 10.29 3.70
C TRP A 1 11.15 11.66 3.60
N ALA A 2 11.32 12.55 4.59
CA ALA A 2 10.65 13.86 4.61
C ALA A 2 10.95 14.77 3.41
N ALA A 3 12.20 14.82 2.94
CA ALA A 3 12.58 15.65 1.78
C ALA A 3 11.81 15.25 0.50
N VAL A 4 11.71 13.94 0.22
CA VAL A 4 10.96 13.42 -0.93
C VAL A 4 9.46 13.70 -0.80
N LEU A 5 8.89 13.60 0.41
CA LEU A 5 7.48 13.94 0.62
C LEU A 5 7.20 15.43 0.36
N THR A 6 8.13 16.32 0.71
CA THR A 6 8.02 17.76 0.37
C THR A 6 8.02 17.98 -1.14
N GLU A 7 8.90 17.29 -1.87
CA GLU A 7 8.95 17.37 -3.33
C GLU A 7 7.67 16.82 -3.98
N LEU A 8 7.19 15.64 -3.53
CA LEU A 8 5.95 15.03 -4.04
C LEU A 8 4.74 15.94 -3.86
N ARG A 9 4.67 16.68 -2.75
CA ARG A 9 3.59 17.66 -2.49
C ARG A 9 3.55 18.81 -3.49
N ALA A 10 4.67 19.11 -4.17
CA ALA A 10 4.73 20.16 -5.18
C ALA A 10 4.37 19.67 -6.60
N LEU A 11 4.22 18.35 -6.82
CA LEU A 11 3.94 17.77 -8.13
C LEU A 11 2.44 17.59 -8.39
N ASN A 12 2.01 17.73 -9.65
CA ASN A 12 0.64 17.45 -10.07
C ASN A 12 0.50 16.00 -10.59
N PHE A 13 -0.40 15.23 -9.97
CA PHE A 13 -0.70 13.85 -10.35
C PHE A 13 -2.10 13.67 -10.96
N THR A 14 -2.77 14.75 -11.33
CA THR A 14 -4.10 14.71 -11.97
C THR A 14 -4.08 13.77 -13.17
N GLY A 15 -5.00 12.80 -13.16
CA GLY A 15 -5.14 11.81 -14.23
C GLY A 15 -4.11 10.67 -14.19
N LYS A 16 -3.17 10.67 -13.24
CA LYS A 16 -2.27 9.54 -13.00
C LYS A 16 -2.97 8.50 -12.11
N LYS A 17 -2.66 7.23 -12.37
CA LYS A 17 -2.96 6.13 -11.45
C LYS A 17 -1.74 5.86 -10.59
N VAL A 18 -1.95 5.57 -9.31
CA VAL A 18 -0.89 5.24 -8.36
C VAL A 18 -1.23 3.92 -7.67
N ALA A 19 -0.23 3.08 -7.45
CA ALA A 19 -0.34 1.89 -6.61
C ALA A 19 0.83 1.91 -5.63
N VAL A 20 0.61 1.42 -4.41
CA VAL A 20 1.61 1.37 -3.36
C VAL A 20 1.74 -0.07 -2.85
N PHE A 21 2.94 -0.46 -2.42
CA PHE A 21 3.13 -1.66 -1.64
C PHE A 21 4.00 -1.33 -0.43
N GLY A 22 3.84 -2.10 0.65
CA GLY A 22 4.59 -1.92 1.89
C GLY A 22 5.10 -3.23 2.44
N LEU A 23 6.28 -3.17 3.06
CA LEU A 23 6.81 -4.24 3.89
C LEU A 23 6.47 -3.93 5.35
N GLY A 24 6.12 -4.96 6.11
CA GLY A 24 5.82 -4.83 7.54
C GLY A 24 6.16 -6.08 8.33
N ASP A 25 6.11 -5.94 9.64
CA ASP A 25 6.22 -7.04 10.60
C ASP A 25 5.03 -6.95 11.56
N ALA A 26 4.02 -7.79 11.31
CA ALA A 26 2.75 -7.75 12.04
C ALA A 26 2.90 -8.19 13.49
N LYS A 27 3.87 -9.06 13.79
CA LYS A 27 4.10 -9.55 15.16
C LYS A 27 4.96 -8.59 15.97
N GLY A 28 5.99 -8.01 15.37
CA GLY A 28 6.85 -7.03 16.04
C GLY A 28 6.18 -5.67 16.24
N TYR A 29 5.33 -5.25 15.28
CA TYR A 29 4.68 -3.93 15.28
C TYR A 29 3.18 -3.98 15.02
N PRO A 30 2.40 -4.73 15.84
CA PRO A 30 0.98 -4.98 15.57
C PRO A 30 0.11 -3.73 15.61
N ASP A 31 0.53 -2.68 16.32
CA ASP A 31 -0.24 -1.43 16.51
C ASP A 31 0.08 -0.34 15.46
N THR A 32 1.09 -0.55 14.61
CA THR A 32 1.53 0.40 13.57
C THR A 32 1.86 -0.33 12.26
N TYR A 33 1.17 -1.44 11.99
CA TYR A 33 1.51 -2.33 10.90
C TYR A 33 1.36 -1.59 9.56
N VAL A 34 2.45 -1.50 8.79
CA VAL A 34 2.54 -0.84 7.47
C VAL A 34 2.03 0.61 7.41
N ASP A 35 2.04 1.35 8.52
CA ASP A 35 1.55 2.74 8.60
C ASP A 35 2.17 3.68 7.55
N ALA A 36 3.44 3.46 7.19
CA ALA A 36 4.18 4.30 6.25
C ALA A 36 3.53 4.37 4.84
N MET A 37 2.73 3.37 4.45
CA MET A 37 2.01 3.39 3.17
C MET A 37 1.00 4.53 3.10
N ALA A 38 0.33 4.85 4.21
CA ALA A 38 -0.63 5.94 4.27
C ALA A 38 0.07 7.30 4.10
N GLU A 39 1.20 7.48 4.76
CA GLU A 39 2.01 8.71 4.67
C GLU A 39 2.60 8.91 3.27
N LEU A 40 3.02 7.81 2.62
CA LEU A 40 3.51 7.87 1.24
C LEU A 40 2.41 8.22 0.25
N LEU A 41 1.22 7.63 0.40
CA LEU A 41 0.14 7.79 -0.55
C LEU A 41 -0.52 9.17 -0.48
N GLU A 42 -0.58 9.77 0.71
CA GLU A 42 -1.22 11.05 0.97
C GLU A 42 -0.91 12.15 -0.07
N PRO A 43 0.35 12.48 -0.39
CA PRO A 43 0.66 13.53 -1.37
C PRO A 43 0.18 13.18 -2.80
N PHE A 44 0.18 11.91 -3.20
CA PHE A 44 -0.29 11.53 -4.53
C PHE A 44 -1.78 11.76 -4.68
N GLU A 45 -2.58 11.30 -3.72
CA GLU A 45 -4.04 11.46 -3.76
C GLU A 45 -4.45 12.92 -3.60
N LYS A 46 -3.82 13.67 -2.68
CA LYS A 46 -4.08 15.11 -2.52
C LYS A 46 -3.82 15.91 -3.80
N ASN A 47 -2.88 15.46 -4.62
CA ASN A 47 -2.50 16.12 -5.87
C ASN A 47 -3.12 15.45 -7.12
N GLY A 48 -4.21 14.71 -6.95
CA GLY A 48 -5.08 14.27 -8.05
C GLY A 48 -4.78 12.88 -8.63
N ALA A 49 -3.88 12.11 -8.04
CA ALA A 49 -3.70 10.71 -8.41
C ALA A 49 -4.93 9.89 -8.00
N LYS A 50 -5.23 8.85 -8.78
CA LYS A 50 -6.24 7.84 -8.43
C LYS A 50 -5.54 6.59 -7.92
N LEU A 51 -5.85 6.19 -6.69
CA LEU A 51 -5.35 4.94 -6.13
C LEU A 51 -5.91 3.73 -6.89
N CYS A 52 -5.03 2.77 -7.16
CA CYS A 52 -5.34 1.42 -7.64
C CYS A 52 -4.62 0.40 -6.74
N GLY A 53 -5.11 -0.84 -6.75
CA GLY A 53 -4.46 -1.97 -6.08
C GLY A 53 -4.82 -2.10 -4.60
N LEU A 54 -6.01 -1.70 -4.17
CA LEU A 54 -6.49 -2.01 -2.81
C LEU A 54 -6.38 -3.51 -2.54
N TRP A 55 -5.90 -3.87 -1.36
CA TRP A 55 -5.56 -5.26 -1.03
C TRP A 55 -6.36 -5.77 0.17
N PRO A 56 -6.89 -7.01 0.17
CA PRO A 56 -7.63 -7.54 1.31
C PRO A 56 -6.75 -7.65 2.57
N THR A 57 -7.38 -7.51 3.72
CA THR A 57 -6.77 -7.74 5.05
C THR A 57 -6.84 -9.21 5.48
N ASP A 58 -7.53 -10.05 4.71
CA ASP A 58 -7.61 -11.49 4.96
C ASP A 58 -6.24 -12.15 4.95
N GLY A 59 -5.99 -12.98 5.97
CA GLY A 59 -4.74 -13.69 6.13
C GLY A 59 -3.60 -12.84 6.72
N TYR A 60 -3.90 -11.68 7.31
CA TYR A 60 -2.98 -10.93 8.16
C TYR A 60 -3.53 -10.89 9.59
N ASP A 61 -2.64 -10.91 10.58
CA ASP A 61 -3.01 -10.79 12.00
C ASP A 61 -2.24 -9.60 12.61
N PHE A 62 -2.96 -8.51 12.85
CA PHE A 62 -2.43 -7.25 13.37
C PHE A 62 -3.51 -6.54 14.19
N LYS A 63 -3.13 -5.57 15.04
CA LYS A 63 -4.08 -4.82 15.88
C LYS A 63 -4.57 -3.55 15.20
N LYS A 64 -3.65 -2.77 14.63
CA LYS A 64 -3.95 -1.46 14.02
C LYS A 64 -3.01 -1.18 12.84
N SER A 65 -3.55 -0.44 11.88
CA SER A 65 -2.82 0.07 10.73
C SER A 65 -3.49 1.35 10.24
N LYS A 66 -2.71 2.38 9.94
CA LYS A 66 -3.15 3.58 9.21
C LYS A 66 -3.37 3.32 7.73
N ALA A 67 -2.84 2.21 7.20
CA ALA A 67 -2.91 1.88 5.79
C ALA A 67 -4.24 1.18 5.42
N LEU A 68 -5.33 1.48 6.11
CA LEU A 68 -6.65 0.89 5.87
C LEU A 68 -7.64 1.90 5.27
N ARG A 69 -8.43 1.44 4.31
CA ARG A 69 -9.60 2.11 3.74
C ARG A 69 -10.69 1.08 3.48
N ASP A 70 -11.84 1.27 4.11
CA ASP A 70 -13.00 0.36 3.97
C ASP A 70 -12.66 -1.12 4.20
N GLY A 71 -11.84 -1.39 5.22
CA GLY A 71 -11.42 -2.76 5.60
C GLY A 71 -10.36 -3.39 4.69
N LYS A 72 -9.84 -2.66 3.70
CA LYS A 72 -8.75 -3.08 2.80
C LYS A 72 -7.50 -2.26 3.05
N PHE A 73 -6.34 -2.86 2.81
CA PHE A 73 -5.10 -2.11 2.73
C PHE A 73 -5.08 -1.18 1.52
N LEU A 74 -4.41 -0.04 1.66
CA LEU A 74 -4.19 0.95 0.60
C LEU A 74 -3.37 0.40 -0.59
N GLY A 75 -2.82 -0.81 -0.46
CA GLY A 75 -1.92 -1.42 -1.43
C GLY A 75 -1.46 -2.80 -0.98
N LEU A 76 -0.60 -3.45 -1.76
CA LEU A 76 -0.07 -4.76 -1.40
C LEU A 76 0.76 -4.69 -0.12
N VAL A 77 0.51 -5.63 0.80
CA VAL A 77 1.31 -5.78 2.03
C VAL A 77 2.09 -7.08 1.98
N ILE A 78 3.39 -7.01 2.22
CA ILE A 78 4.29 -8.16 2.34
C ILE A 78 4.89 -8.19 3.75
N ASP A 79 4.91 -9.37 4.33
CA ASP A 79 5.45 -9.61 5.67
C ASP A 79 6.42 -10.78 5.58
N ILE A 80 7.69 -10.46 5.30
CA ILE A 80 8.73 -11.48 5.13
C ILE A 80 9.05 -12.14 6.48
N GLU A 81 9.00 -11.38 7.58
CA GLU A 81 9.33 -11.88 8.91
C GLU A 81 8.35 -12.96 9.39
N ASN A 82 7.08 -12.85 9.02
CA ASN A 82 6.02 -13.74 9.54
C ASN A 82 5.34 -14.61 8.48
N GLN A 83 5.39 -14.21 7.21
CA GLN A 83 4.57 -14.79 6.14
C GLN A 83 5.32 -14.85 4.79
N ASP A 84 6.64 -15.06 4.81
CA ASP A 84 7.49 -15.11 3.60
C ASP A 84 6.96 -16.09 2.54
N ASN A 85 6.46 -17.24 2.98
CA ASN A 85 5.89 -18.27 2.11
C ASN A 85 4.66 -17.80 1.30
N LEU A 86 4.06 -16.66 1.64
CA LEU A 86 2.94 -16.06 0.91
C LEU A 86 3.37 -14.97 -0.08
N THR A 87 4.62 -14.50 -0.02
CA THR A 87 5.12 -13.35 -0.79
C THR A 87 4.89 -13.51 -2.29
N ASP A 88 5.41 -14.58 -2.89
CA ASP A 88 5.29 -14.84 -4.33
C ASP A 88 3.83 -14.91 -4.80
N LYS A 89 2.98 -15.55 -4.01
CA LYS A 89 1.55 -15.69 -4.33
C LYS A 89 0.86 -14.32 -4.31
N ARG A 90 1.13 -13.50 -3.29
CA ARG A 90 0.52 -12.18 -3.10
C ARG A 90 0.99 -11.22 -4.20
N VAL A 91 2.28 -11.19 -4.52
CA VAL A 91 2.83 -10.35 -5.60
C VAL A 91 2.19 -10.70 -6.95
N LYS A 92 2.11 -11.99 -7.30
CA LYS A 92 1.48 -12.43 -8.57
C LYS A 92 0.01 -12.03 -8.65
N ALA A 93 -0.75 -12.27 -7.57
CA ALA A 93 -2.17 -11.93 -7.53
C ALA A 93 -2.40 -10.41 -7.63
N TRP A 94 -1.61 -9.62 -6.93
CA TRP A 94 -1.70 -8.16 -6.97
C TRP A 94 -1.29 -7.58 -8.32
N ALA A 95 -0.24 -8.10 -8.95
CA ALA A 95 0.16 -7.69 -10.29
C ALA A 95 -0.96 -7.93 -11.32
N LEU A 96 -1.64 -9.09 -11.26
CA LEU A 96 -2.80 -9.38 -12.13
C LEU A 96 -3.99 -8.46 -11.86
N GLN A 97 -4.22 -8.07 -10.60
CA GLN A 97 -5.22 -7.08 -10.24
C GLN A 97 -4.88 -5.71 -10.84
N LEU A 98 -3.62 -5.26 -10.69
CA LEU A 98 -3.15 -3.99 -11.21
C LEU A 98 -3.25 -3.91 -12.74
N GLN A 99 -2.95 -4.98 -13.45
CA GLN A 99 -3.11 -5.03 -14.91
C GLN A 99 -4.54 -4.62 -15.32
N LYS A 100 -5.54 -5.23 -14.67
CA LYS A 100 -6.95 -4.93 -14.92
C LYS A 100 -7.34 -3.50 -14.53
N GLU A 101 -6.93 -3.05 -13.35
CA GLU A 101 -7.30 -1.71 -12.84
C GLU A 101 -6.59 -0.58 -13.58
N MET A 102 -5.35 -0.80 -14.00
CA MET A 102 -4.56 0.18 -14.75
C MET A 102 -4.88 0.17 -16.24
N GLY A 103 -5.41 -0.94 -16.77
CA GLY A 103 -5.75 -1.09 -18.19
C GLY A 103 -4.52 -1.40 -19.04
N ILE A 104 -3.61 -2.23 -18.49
CA ILE A 104 -2.37 -2.69 -19.12
C ILE A 104 -2.38 -4.21 -19.30
#